data_AF-A0AAV9RL17-F1
#
_entry.id   AF-A0AAV9RL17-F1
#
_cell.length_a   1.000
_cell.length_b   1.000
_cell.length_c   1.000
_cell.angle_alpha   90.00
_cell.angle_beta   90.00
_cell.angle_gamma   90.00
#
_symmetry.space_group_name_H-M   'P 1'
#
loop_
_entity.id
_entity.type
_entity.pdbx_description
1 polymer ?
#
loop_
_entity_poly.entity_id
_entity_poly.type
_entity_poly.pdbx_seq_one_letter_code
_entity_poly.pdbx_strand_id
1 'polypeptide(L)'
;MELYPAKASYRVGEVVGFNCNETGLMPMPRGTYRCSSKLTWEPPLPADLRCTDEEPFVPDGRCGPGQKLQGSSCVCIKRESCLSQLESLCILNVNLDVAVSMSLCSFHAGRCHGDPLFFISKGVCDSVNPSTLEWAKFRVKMSSRSSLHVPCDLDTCYDWETCSASKKCDCKAGRDCARTSDHMFCVKLKANQMIRSLSLCTMAAVRCIGHEFEVLNEGACESR
;
A
#
# COMPACT_ATOMS: atom_id res chain seq x y z
N MET A 1 -28.56 12.91 -6.32
CA MET A 1 -27.65 12.98 -5.16
C MET A 1 -27.92 14.29 -4.46
N GLU A 2 -28.01 14.27 -3.14
CA GLU A 2 -28.38 15.42 -2.32
C GLU A 2 -27.43 15.59 -1.15
N LEU A 3 -27.24 16.84 -0.73
CA LEU A 3 -26.47 17.17 0.48
C LEU A 3 -27.31 16.90 1.71
N TYR A 4 -26.67 16.40 2.77
CA TYR A 4 -27.29 16.17 4.06
C TYR A 4 -26.47 16.81 5.18
N PRO A 5 -27.02 17.75 5.97
CA PRO A 5 -28.39 18.28 5.91
C PRO A 5 -28.59 19.21 4.71
N ALA A 6 -29.72 19.13 4.01
CA ALA A 6 -29.99 19.95 2.84
C ALA A 6 -30.23 21.43 3.23
N LYS A 7 -29.28 22.30 2.89
CA LYS A 7 -29.37 23.77 3.08
C LYS A 7 -28.91 24.51 1.83
N ALA A 8 -29.46 25.70 1.62
CA ALA A 8 -29.05 26.61 0.54
C ALA A 8 -27.65 27.22 0.77
N SER A 9 -27.24 27.36 2.04
CA SER A 9 -25.92 27.86 2.42
C SER A 9 -25.46 27.21 3.72
N TYR A 10 -24.14 27.08 3.87
CA TYR A 10 -23.48 26.48 5.03
C TYR A 10 -22.49 27.48 5.63
N ARG A 11 -22.53 27.63 6.96
CA ARG A 11 -21.59 28.46 7.72
C ARG A 11 -20.25 27.75 7.83
N VAL A 12 -19.18 28.53 7.99
CA VAL A 12 -17.86 28.01 8.33
C VAL A 12 -17.96 27.13 9.58
N GLY A 13 -17.39 25.93 9.50
CA GLY A 13 -17.42 24.90 10.52
C GLY A 13 -18.55 23.88 10.39
N GLU A 14 -19.59 24.16 9.60
CA GLU A 14 -20.67 23.18 9.33
C GLU A 14 -20.18 22.01 8.49
N VAL A 15 -20.76 20.84 8.74
CA VAL A 15 -20.40 19.57 8.10
C VAL A 15 -21.56 19.06 7.27
N VAL A 16 -21.25 18.55 6.08
CA VAL A 16 -22.21 17.93 5.17
C VAL A 16 -21.76 16.53 4.79
N GLY A 17 -22.72 15.64 4.58
CA GLY A 17 -22.55 14.40 3.85
C GLY A 17 -23.35 14.44 2.55
N PHE A 18 -23.28 13.34 1.80
CA PHE A 18 -24.12 13.12 0.63
C PHE A 18 -25.10 11.97 0.89
N ASN A 19 -26.24 12.01 0.22
CA ASN A 19 -27.19 10.92 0.10
C ASN A 19 -27.57 10.72 -1.38
N CYS A 20 -27.95 9.50 -1.73
CA CYS A 20 -28.45 9.17 -3.06
C CYS A 20 -29.97 9.23 -3.10
N ASN A 21 -30.53 9.74 -4.20
CA ASN A 21 -31.97 9.95 -4.34
C ASN A 21 -32.69 8.62 -4.63
N GLU A 22 -32.00 7.71 -5.30
CA GLU A 22 -32.51 6.37 -5.63
C GLU A 22 -32.35 5.43 -4.42
N THR A 23 -33.41 4.72 -4.09
CA THR A 23 -33.42 3.71 -3.03
C THR A 23 -32.47 2.57 -3.36
N GLY A 24 -31.56 2.25 -2.42
CA GLY A 24 -30.58 1.18 -2.57
C GLY A 24 -29.20 1.63 -3.04
N LEU A 25 -29.06 2.86 -3.56
CA LEU A 25 -27.75 3.42 -3.92
C LEU A 25 -27.13 4.15 -2.74
N MET A 26 -25.80 4.12 -2.66
CA MET A 26 -25.02 4.81 -1.64
C MET A 26 -23.95 5.70 -2.29
N PRO A 27 -23.64 6.87 -1.69
CA PRO A 27 -22.65 7.78 -2.24
C PRO A 27 -21.24 7.24 -2.01
N MET A 28 -20.43 7.22 -3.06
CA MET A 28 -19.03 6.79 -3.05
C MET A 28 -18.13 7.86 -3.66
N PRO A 29 -16.98 8.18 -3.03
CA PRO A 29 -16.53 7.66 -1.74
C PRO A 29 -17.35 8.25 -0.58
N ARG A 30 -17.54 7.45 0.47
CA ARG A 30 -18.23 7.91 1.69
C ARG A 30 -17.36 8.90 2.44
N GLY A 31 -17.95 9.99 2.87
CA GLY A 31 -17.24 11.01 3.64
C GLY A 31 -18.16 12.11 4.12
N THR A 32 -17.61 12.88 5.06
CA THR A 32 -18.22 14.13 5.53
C THR A 32 -17.26 15.27 5.28
N TYR A 33 -17.78 16.41 4.86
CA TYR A 33 -17.02 17.54 4.36
C TYR A 33 -17.35 18.76 5.21
N ARG A 34 -16.33 19.44 5.70
CA ARG A 34 -16.50 20.64 6.54
C ARG A 34 -16.31 21.90 5.69
N CYS A 35 -17.20 22.87 5.85
CA CYS A 35 -17.00 24.20 5.28
C CYS A 35 -15.84 24.90 6.04
N SER A 36 -14.70 25.08 5.38
CA SER A 36 -13.50 25.68 5.99
C SER A 36 -13.59 27.21 6.04
N SER A 37 -12.69 27.85 6.78
CA SER A 37 -12.57 29.32 6.80
C SER A 37 -12.16 29.92 5.45
N LYS A 38 -11.64 29.10 4.54
CA LYS A 38 -11.32 29.48 3.16
C LYS A 38 -12.53 29.44 2.23
N LEU A 39 -13.73 29.18 2.77
CA LEU A 39 -14.98 29.02 2.02
C LEU A 39 -14.92 27.86 1.01
N THR A 40 -14.12 26.84 1.31
CA THR A 40 -14.02 25.59 0.55
C THR A 40 -14.29 24.38 1.44
N TRP A 41 -14.68 23.25 0.84
CA TRP A 41 -14.85 21.99 1.56
C TRP A 41 -13.51 21.37 1.95
N GLU A 42 -13.46 20.82 3.17
CA GLU A 42 -12.31 20.11 3.71
C GLU A 42 -12.73 18.71 4.24
N PRO A 43 -12.20 17.61 3.67
CA PRO A 43 -11.35 17.57 2.49
C PRO A 43 -12.06 18.12 1.23
N PRO A 44 -11.33 18.45 0.14
CA PRO A 44 -11.95 18.81 -1.13
C PRO A 44 -12.93 17.72 -1.57
N LEU A 45 -14.02 18.13 -2.22
CA LEU A 45 -14.99 17.17 -2.74
C LEU A 45 -14.31 16.25 -3.77
N PRO A 46 -14.48 14.92 -3.67
CA PRO A 46 -13.90 13.98 -4.63
C PRO A 46 -14.47 14.22 -6.02
N ALA A 47 -13.61 14.21 -7.03
CA ALA A 47 -14.03 14.36 -8.42
C ALA A 47 -14.87 13.16 -8.92
N ASP A 48 -14.75 12.00 -8.27
CA ASP A 48 -15.41 10.75 -8.64
C ASP A 48 -16.68 10.45 -7.80
N LEU A 49 -17.20 11.46 -7.10
CA LEU A 49 -18.39 11.34 -6.25
C LEU A 49 -19.61 10.86 -7.07
N ARG A 50 -20.09 9.64 -6.79
CA ARG A 50 -21.19 8.98 -7.51
C ARG A 50 -22.10 8.20 -6.58
N CYS A 51 -23.31 7.91 -7.04
CA CYS A 51 -24.23 6.99 -6.39
C CYS A 51 -24.05 5.60 -7.00
N THR A 52 -23.79 4.59 -6.17
CA THR A 52 -23.57 3.22 -6.62
C THR A 52 -24.18 2.24 -5.62
N ASP A 53 -24.62 1.09 -6.10
CA ASP A 53 -25.02 -0.08 -5.30
C ASP A 53 -23.82 -0.96 -4.92
N GLU A 54 -22.61 -0.56 -5.31
CA GLU A 54 -21.37 -1.20 -4.88
C GLU A 54 -21.23 -1.14 -3.36
N GLU A 55 -21.43 -2.27 -2.69
CA GLU A 55 -21.06 -2.41 -1.29
C GLU A 55 -19.54 -2.38 -1.17
N PRO A 56 -18.94 -1.38 -0.48
CA PRO A 56 -17.52 -1.38 -0.24
C PRO A 56 -17.16 -2.64 0.56
N PHE A 57 -16.13 -3.35 0.12
CA PHE A 57 -15.64 -4.51 0.85
C PHE A 57 -15.24 -4.14 2.28
N VAL A 58 -16.02 -4.60 3.27
CA VAL A 58 -15.69 -4.51 4.69
C VAL A 58 -15.24 -5.91 5.14
N PRO A 59 -13.98 -6.09 5.56
CA PRO A 59 -13.53 -7.36 6.12
C PRO A 59 -14.42 -7.78 7.30
N ASP A 60 -14.84 -9.05 7.36
CA ASP A 60 -15.55 -9.57 8.55
C ASP A 60 -14.56 -9.53 9.72
N GLY A 61 -14.86 -8.72 10.74
CA GLY A 61 -13.96 -8.55 11.89
C GLY A 61 -13.71 -9.82 12.70
N ARG A 62 -14.46 -10.90 12.45
CA ARG A 62 -14.25 -12.22 13.08
C ARG A 62 -13.24 -13.10 12.34
N CYS A 63 -12.86 -12.74 11.12
CA CYS A 63 -11.89 -13.47 10.30
C CYS A 63 -10.76 -12.54 9.81
N GLY A 64 -9.67 -13.13 9.31
CA GLY A 64 -8.57 -12.36 8.75
C GLY A 64 -8.96 -11.64 7.44
N PRO A 65 -8.14 -10.68 6.97
CA PRO A 65 -8.35 -10.04 5.68
C PRO A 65 -8.43 -11.07 4.54
N GLY A 66 -9.46 -10.95 3.69
CA GLY A 66 -9.67 -11.86 2.56
C GLY A 66 -10.33 -13.19 2.92
N GLN A 67 -10.76 -13.33 4.17
CA GLN A 67 -11.52 -14.47 4.67
C GLN A 67 -12.97 -14.07 4.97
N LYS A 68 -13.84 -15.07 4.97
CA LYS A 68 -15.23 -14.96 5.43
C LYS A 68 -15.57 -16.13 6.34
N LEU A 69 -16.53 -15.93 7.23
CA LEU A 69 -17.06 -17.01 8.05
C LEU A 69 -17.94 -17.94 7.20
N GLN A 70 -17.63 -19.23 7.20
CA GLN A 70 -18.46 -20.27 6.63
C GLN A 70 -18.74 -21.33 7.70
N GLY A 71 -19.97 -21.33 8.24
CA GLY A 71 -20.31 -22.11 9.43
C GLY A 71 -19.56 -21.56 10.65
N SER A 72 -18.66 -22.38 11.22
CA SER A 72 -17.81 -22.03 12.37
C SER A 72 -16.35 -21.72 12.02
N SER A 73 -15.98 -21.75 10.73
CA SER A 73 -14.58 -21.62 10.29
C SER A 73 -14.38 -20.46 9.34
N CYS A 74 -13.22 -19.80 9.41
CA CYS A 74 -12.81 -18.78 8.46
C CYS A 74 -12.23 -19.43 7.21
N VAL A 75 -12.80 -19.12 6.05
CA VAL A 75 -12.36 -19.63 4.75
C VAL A 75 -12.03 -18.46 3.82
N CYS A 76 -11.08 -18.65 2.90
CA CYS A 76 -10.75 -17.62 1.93
C CYS A 76 -11.95 -17.28 1.03
N ILE A 77 -12.14 -16.00 0.77
CA ILE A 77 -13.14 -15.50 -0.17
C ILE A 77 -12.77 -16.01 -1.57
N LYS A 78 -13.78 -16.43 -2.36
CA LYS A 78 -13.58 -16.84 -3.75
C LYS A 78 -13.17 -15.62 -4.58
N ARG A 79 -12.14 -15.76 -5.43
CA ARG A 79 -11.59 -14.65 -6.22
C ARG A 79 -12.66 -14.02 -7.12
N GLU A 80 -13.53 -14.85 -7.68
CA GLU A 80 -14.60 -14.46 -8.60
C GLU A 80 -15.65 -13.58 -7.90
N SER A 81 -15.79 -13.68 -6.58
CA SER A 81 -16.71 -12.84 -5.79
C SER A 81 -16.25 -11.39 -5.68
N CYS A 82 -15.01 -11.07 -6.05
CA CYS A 82 -14.45 -9.72 -5.99
C CYS A 82 -14.45 -8.99 -7.35
N LEU A 83 -14.94 -9.62 -8.43
CA LEU A 83 -14.83 -9.08 -9.80
C LEU A 83 -15.64 -7.80 -10.04
N SER A 84 -16.74 -7.59 -9.31
CA SER A 84 -17.55 -6.37 -9.42
C SER A 84 -16.97 -5.19 -8.62
N GLN A 85 -15.94 -5.41 -7.83
CA GLN A 85 -15.36 -4.38 -6.97
C GLN A 85 -14.35 -3.55 -7.74
N LEU A 86 -14.38 -2.24 -7.52
CA LEU A 86 -13.51 -1.32 -8.24
C LEU A 86 -12.04 -1.46 -7.86
N GLU A 87 -11.21 -1.33 -8.88
CA GLU A 87 -9.77 -1.29 -8.74
C GLU A 87 -9.36 -0.04 -7.96
N SER A 88 -8.65 -0.27 -6.87
CA SER A 88 -8.30 0.79 -5.91
C SER A 88 -6.90 0.61 -5.33
N LEU A 89 -6.18 -0.43 -5.75
CA LEU A 89 -4.82 -0.74 -5.33
C LEU A 89 -3.96 -1.04 -6.55
N CYS A 90 -2.71 -0.60 -6.50
CA CYS A 90 -1.68 -1.01 -7.43
C CYS A 90 -0.78 -2.03 -6.77
N ILE A 91 -0.69 -3.22 -7.38
CA ILE A 91 -0.09 -4.41 -6.79
C ILE A 91 0.94 -4.98 -7.75
N LEU A 92 2.13 -5.35 -7.26
CA LEU A 92 3.09 -6.13 -8.03
C LEU A 92 2.68 -7.60 -7.98
N ASN A 93 2.41 -8.19 -9.15
CA ASN A 93 2.33 -9.64 -9.29
C ASN A 93 3.75 -10.17 -9.56
N VAL A 94 4.34 -10.85 -8.59
CA VAL A 94 5.76 -11.25 -8.64
C VAL A 94 6.01 -12.32 -9.71
N ASN A 95 5.03 -13.20 -9.96
CA ASN A 95 5.18 -14.24 -10.97
C ASN A 95 5.19 -13.67 -12.40
N LEU A 96 4.43 -12.59 -12.62
CA LEU A 96 4.32 -11.95 -13.93
C LEU A 96 5.29 -10.76 -14.08
N ASP A 97 5.93 -10.33 -12.99
CA ASP A 97 6.82 -9.17 -12.91
C ASP A 97 6.20 -7.86 -13.43
N VAL A 98 4.88 -7.70 -13.23
CA VAL A 98 4.09 -6.54 -13.66
C VAL A 98 3.24 -5.97 -12.54
N ALA A 99 3.01 -4.65 -12.60
CA ALA A 99 2.05 -3.97 -11.76
C ALA A 99 0.63 -4.15 -12.34
N VAL A 100 -0.31 -4.55 -11.50
CA VAL A 100 -1.71 -4.75 -11.87
C VAL A 100 -2.61 -3.97 -10.92
N SER A 101 -3.57 -3.27 -11.50
CA SER A 101 -4.66 -2.65 -10.74
C SER A 101 -5.59 -3.74 -10.25
N MET A 102 -5.97 -3.71 -8.97
CA MET A 102 -6.97 -4.62 -8.43
C MET A 102 -7.76 -3.99 -7.28
N SER A 103 -8.92 -4.58 -6.97
CA SER A 103 -9.73 -4.15 -5.83
C SER A 103 -9.12 -4.63 -4.50
N LEU A 104 -9.50 -3.96 -3.41
CA LEU A 104 -9.15 -4.39 -2.05
C LEU A 104 -9.58 -5.83 -1.75
N CYS A 105 -10.77 -6.21 -2.23
CA CYS A 105 -11.31 -7.57 -2.10
C CYS A 105 -10.40 -8.57 -2.83
N SER A 106 -10.09 -8.32 -4.10
CA SER A 106 -9.25 -9.21 -4.92
C SER A 106 -7.85 -9.38 -4.34
N PHE A 107 -7.25 -8.29 -3.83
CA PHE A 107 -5.94 -8.33 -3.20
C PHE A 107 -5.92 -9.23 -1.97
N HIS A 108 -6.87 -9.03 -1.05
CA HIS A 108 -6.92 -9.83 0.18
C HIS A 108 -7.32 -11.29 -0.09
N ALA A 109 -8.30 -11.51 -0.96
CA ALA A 109 -8.69 -12.86 -1.37
C ALA A 109 -7.50 -13.60 -1.99
N GLY A 110 -6.78 -12.97 -2.93
CA GLY A 110 -5.61 -13.55 -3.56
C GLY A 110 -4.52 -13.92 -2.56
N ARG A 111 -4.17 -13.02 -1.62
CA ARG A 111 -3.19 -13.31 -0.56
C ARG A 111 -3.63 -14.45 0.35
N CYS A 112 -4.92 -14.55 0.68
CA CYS A 112 -5.45 -15.67 1.46
C CYS A 112 -5.23 -17.01 0.76
N HIS A 113 -5.37 -17.04 -0.56
CA HIS A 113 -5.11 -18.23 -1.39
C HIS A 113 -3.62 -18.44 -1.74
N GLY A 114 -2.71 -17.60 -1.23
CA GLY A 114 -1.28 -17.73 -1.46
C GLY A 114 -0.76 -17.10 -2.77
N ASP A 115 -1.54 -16.23 -3.41
CA ASP A 115 -1.06 -15.52 -4.60
C ASP A 115 0.11 -14.58 -4.22
N PRO A 116 1.20 -14.53 -5.01
CA PRO A 116 2.39 -13.75 -4.68
C PRO A 116 2.20 -12.26 -5.04
N LEU A 117 1.32 -11.61 -4.28
CA LEU A 117 0.86 -10.24 -4.48
C LEU A 117 1.50 -9.28 -3.47
N PHE A 118 2.16 -8.25 -3.96
CA PHE A 118 2.83 -7.24 -3.14
C PHE A 118 2.25 -5.85 -3.35
N PHE A 119 1.93 -5.18 -2.25
CA PHE A 119 1.38 -3.83 -2.28
C PHE A 119 2.43 -2.81 -2.78
N ILE A 120 2.05 -1.97 -3.75
CA ILE A 120 2.86 -0.83 -4.21
C ILE A 120 2.25 0.47 -3.65
N SER A 121 0.99 0.74 -3.97
CA SER A 121 0.31 1.98 -3.60
C SER A 121 -1.22 1.84 -3.63
N LYS A 122 -1.91 2.80 -3.02
CA LYS A 122 -3.35 3.01 -3.24
C LYS A 122 -3.57 3.70 -4.58
N GLY A 123 -4.70 3.43 -5.24
CA GLY A 123 -5.04 3.88 -6.59
C GLY A 123 -4.71 2.85 -7.67
N VAL A 124 -5.14 3.11 -8.91
CA VAL A 124 -4.81 2.29 -10.09
C VAL A 124 -3.35 2.46 -10.51
N CYS A 125 -2.79 1.50 -11.25
CA CYS A 125 -1.37 1.49 -11.62
C CYS A 125 -0.96 2.48 -12.71
N ASP A 126 -1.90 3.10 -13.43
CA ASP A 126 -1.61 3.99 -14.58
C ASP A 126 -0.73 5.19 -14.22
N SER A 127 -0.78 5.63 -12.96
CA SER A 127 0.01 6.74 -12.44
C SER A 127 1.34 6.34 -11.80
N VAL A 128 1.69 5.05 -11.76
CA VAL A 128 2.90 4.58 -11.07
C VAL A 128 4.13 4.90 -11.91
N ASN A 129 5.00 5.74 -11.36
CA ASN A 129 6.24 6.10 -12.04
C ASN A 129 7.18 4.89 -12.14
N PRO A 130 8.05 4.82 -13.17
CA PRO A 130 8.98 3.70 -13.36
C PRO A 130 9.89 3.44 -12.15
N SER A 131 10.35 4.49 -11.46
CA SER A 131 11.21 4.35 -10.27
C SER A 131 10.52 3.64 -9.09
N THR A 132 9.22 3.82 -8.93
CA THR A 132 8.43 3.15 -7.88
C THR A 132 8.28 1.68 -8.20
N LEU A 133 8.09 1.34 -9.48
CA LEU A 133 8.04 -0.05 -9.92
C LEU A 133 9.41 -0.74 -9.74
N GLU A 134 10.51 -0.09 -10.12
CA GLU A 134 11.86 -0.60 -9.89
C GLU A 134 12.14 -0.81 -8.40
N TRP A 135 11.71 0.13 -7.55
CA TRP A 135 11.78 -0.01 -6.10
C TRP A 135 10.97 -1.22 -5.62
N ALA A 136 9.72 -1.36 -6.06
CA ALA A 136 8.87 -2.50 -5.68
C ALA A 136 9.51 -3.84 -6.05
N LYS A 137 10.05 -3.96 -7.27
CA LYS A 137 10.77 -5.16 -7.72
C LYS A 137 11.99 -5.46 -6.86
N PHE A 138 12.81 -4.45 -6.58
CA PHE A 138 13.96 -4.60 -5.68
C PHE A 138 13.52 -5.01 -4.27
N ARG A 139 12.50 -4.35 -3.71
CA ARG A 139 11.98 -4.58 -2.36
C ARG A 139 11.48 -6.01 -2.21
N VAL A 140 10.71 -6.52 -3.17
CA VAL A 140 10.27 -7.93 -3.20
C VAL A 140 11.45 -8.88 -3.30
N LYS A 141 12.42 -8.64 -4.19
CA LYS A 141 13.60 -9.50 -4.32
C LYS A 141 14.38 -9.62 -3.00
N MET A 142 14.45 -8.54 -2.23
CA MET A 142 15.12 -8.52 -0.93
C MET A 142 14.25 -9.05 0.22
N SER A 143 12.92 -9.06 0.07
CA SER A 143 12.00 -9.48 1.15
C SER A 143 12.23 -10.91 1.63
N SER A 144 12.55 -11.84 0.72
CA SER A 144 12.83 -13.25 1.06
C SER A 144 14.10 -13.43 1.88
N ARG A 145 15.02 -12.45 1.83
CA ARG A 145 16.26 -12.41 2.60
C ARG A 145 16.08 -11.71 3.95
N SER A 146 14.94 -11.04 4.13
CA SER A 146 14.66 -10.32 5.36
C SER A 146 14.31 -11.28 6.48
N SER A 147 14.91 -11.06 7.65
CA SER A 147 14.59 -11.79 8.88
C SER A 147 13.30 -11.31 9.54
N LEU A 148 12.83 -10.11 9.17
CA LEU A 148 11.68 -9.45 9.76
C LEU A 148 10.57 -9.26 8.73
N HIS A 149 9.36 -9.72 9.06
CA HIS A 149 8.16 -9.57 8.22
C HIS A 149 7.02 -9.09 9.11
N VAL A 150 6.87 -7.77 9.25
CA VAL A 150 5.86 -7.17 10.14
C VAL A 150 4.64 -6.72 9.33
N PRO A 151 3.44 -7.29 9.56
CA PRO A 151 2.22 -6.80 8.93
C PRO A 151 1.95 -5.33 9.25
N CYS A 152 1.66 -4.53 8.22
CA CYS A 152 1.40 -3.09 8.33
C CYS A 152 0.25 -2.70 7.39
N ASP A 153 -0.99 -2.94 7.83
CA ASP A 153 -2.21 -2.76 7.03
C ASP A 153 -2.19 -3.57 5.72
N LEU A 154 -2.09 -2.90 4.57
CA LEU A 154 -2.02 -3.56 3.25
C LEU A 154 -0.62 -4.06 2.90
N ASP A 155 0.39 -3.65 3.65
CA ASP A 155 1.80 -3.92 3.36
C ASP A 155 2.46 -4.78 4.44
N THR A 156 3.71 -5.17 4.21
CA THR A 156 4.56 -5.90 5.14
C THR A 156 5.90 -5.19 5.22
N CYS A 157 6.29 -4.71 6.40
CA CYS A 157 7.55 -4.02 6.59
C CYS A 157 8.68 -5.00 6.90
N TYR A 158 9.85 -4.75 6.30
CA TYR A 158 11.03 -5.59 6.39
C TYR A 158 12.12 -5.02 7.32
N ASP A 159 13.28 -5.67 7.40
CA ASP A 159 14.41 -5.26 8.27
C ASP A 159 14.78 -3.78 8.11
N TRP A 160 14.65 -3.22 6.91
CA TRP A 160 15.00 -1.83 6.57
C TRP A 160 13.85 -0.82 6.74
N GLU A 161 12.68 -1.27 7.22
CA GLU A 161 11.46 -0.46 7.35
C GLU A 161 10.89 -0.54 8.77
N THR A 162 10.05 0.43 9.14
CA THR A 162 9.25 0.40 10.37
C THR A 162 7.79 0.71 10.04
N CYS A 163 6.86 -0.04 10.62
CA CYS A 163 5.44 0.29 10.49
C CYS A 163 5.10 1.51 11.35
N SER A 164 4.71 2.60 10.69
CA SER A 164 4.36 3.86 11.36
C SER A 164 2.97 3.84 11.96
N ALA A 165 2.67 4.83 12.82
CA ALA A 165 1.33 5.01 13.39
C ALA A 165 0.25 5.17 12.31
N SER A 166 0.63 5.72 11.14
CA SER A 166 -0.25 5.88 9.97
C SER A 166 -0.44 4.60 9.16
N LYS A 167 0.07 3.47 9.65
CA LYS A 167 0.04 2.14 9.00
C LYS A 167 0.70 2.14 7.62
N LYS A 168 1.89 2.74 7.54
CA LYS A 168 2.75 2.72 6.36
C LYS A 168 4.15 2.24 6.75
N CYS A 169 4.83 1.58 5.83
CA CYS A 169 6.23 1.22 6.02
C CYS A 169 7.12 2.43 5.71
N ASP A 170 7.72 2.99 6.76
CA ASP A 170 8.68 4.08 6.64
C ASP A 170 10.11 3.55 6.62
N CYS A 171 10.93 4.07 5.71
CA CYS A 171 12.32 3.69 5.59
C CYS A 171 13.12 4.05 6.85
N LYS A 172 13.92 3.11 7.35
CA LYS A 172 14.90 3.39 8.40
C LYS A 172 16.06 4.22 7.87
N ALA A 173 16.75 4.97 8.73
CA ALA A 173 18.07 5.46 8.37
C ALA A 173 19.07 4.30 8.44
N GLY A 174 20.08 4.29 7.56
CA GLY A 174 21.08 3.21 7.53
C GLY A 174 21.86 3.01 8.86
N ARG A 175 21.88 4.02 9.73
CA ARG A 175 22.45 3.96 11.09
C ARG A 175 21.56 3.24 12.11
N ASP A 176 20.25 3.17 11.85
CA ASP A 176 19.27 2.50 12.71
C ASP A 176 19.20 1.00 12.41
N CYS A 177 19.90 0.55 11.36
CA CYS A 177 20.15 -0.85 11.08
C CYS A 177 21.20 -1.40 12.02
N ALA A 178 20.89 -2.53 12.66
CA ALA A 178 21.89 -3.30 13.40
C ALA A 178 23.06 -3.68 12.48
N ARG A 179 24.29 -3.54 12.97
CA ARG A 179 25.50 -3.97 12.27
C ARG A 179 25.67 -5.47 12.41
N THR A 180 24.78 -6.23 11.76
CA THR A 180 24.88 -7.68 11.66
C THR A 180 25.79 -8.05 10.48
N SER A 181 26.59 -9.11 10.64
CA SER A 181 27.38 -9.70 9.55
C SER A 181 26.54 -10.61 8.63
N ASP A 182 25.27 -10.81 8.96
CA ASP A 182 24.38 -11.69 8.22
C ASP A 182 23.93 -11.02 6.92
N HIS A 183 24.20 -11.67 5.79
CA HIS A 183 23.86 -11.24 4.44
C HIS A 183 24.46 -9.87 4.06
N MET A 184 25.77 -9.87 3.82
CA MET A 184 26.53 -8.72 3.31
C MET A 184 26.47 -8.61 1.79
N PHE A 185 26.62 -7.40 1.28
CA PHE A 185 26.68 -7.07 -0.14
C PHE A 185 27.81 -6.08 -0.39
N CYS A 186 28.63 -6.33 -1.41
CA CYS A 186 29.53 -5.31 -1.91
C CYS A 186 28.76 -4.43 -2.88
N VAL A 187 28.66 -3.15 -2.57
CA VAL A 187 27.93 -2.20 -3.41
C VAL A 187 28.80 -1.04 -3.83
N LYS A 188 28.54 -0.53 -5.03
CA LYS A 188 29.08 0.70 -5.56
C LYS A 188 28.01 1.79 -5.49
N LEU A 189 28.21 2.77 -4.62
CA LEU A 189 27.29 3.91 -4.48
C LEU A 189 27.42 4.83 -5.70
N LYS A 190 26.31 5.17 -6.37
CA LYS A 190 26.40 6.02 -7.58
C LYS A 190 26.84 7.45 -7.28
N ALA A 191 26.44 8.01 -6.13
CA ALA A 191 26.68 9.41 -5.79
C ALA A 191 28.16 9.80 -5.68
N ASN A 192 29.01 8.91 -5.16
CA ASN A 192 30.44 9.18 -4.94
C ASN A 192 31.35 8.09 -5.53
N GLN A 193 30.79 7.12 -6.26
CA GLN A 193 31.49 5.97 -6.82
C GLN A 193 32.23 5.11 -5.77
N MET A 194 31.91 5.27 -4.48
CA MET A 194 32.54 4.52 -3.39
C MET A 194 32.05 3.08 -3.37
N ILE A 195 33.00 2.15 -3.25
CA ILE A 195 32.74 0.72 -3.08
C ILE A 195 32.84 0.39 -1.59
N ARG A 196 31.81 -0.26 -1.03
CA ARG A 196 31.83 -0.70 0.37
C ARG A 196 30.87 -1.86 0.62
N SER A 197 31.17 -2.61 1.67
CA SER A 197 30.32 -3.70 2.18
C SER A 197 29.17 -3.13 3.00
N LEU A 198 27.93 -3.51 2.68
CA LEU A 198 26.72 -3.16 3.44
C LEU A 198 25.95 -4.42 3.83
N SER A 199 25.35 -4.43 5.02
CA SER A 199 24.35 -5.45 5.38
C SER A 199 23.07 -5.28 4.57
N LEU A 200 22.25 -6.33 4.49
CA LEU A 200 20.93 -6.28 3.85
C LEU A 200 20.10 -5.06 4.31
N CYS A 201 19.99 -4.88 5.64
CA CYS A 201 19.22 -3.77 6.22
C CYS A 201 19.75 -2.42 5.73
N THR A 202 21.06 -2.17 5.85
CA THR A 202 21.63 -0.87 5.48
C THR A 202 21.52 -0.62 3.97
N MET A 203 21.78 -1.64 3.15
CA MET A 203 21.67 -1.55 1.70
C MET A 203 20.23 -1.22 1.27
N ALA A 204 19.26 -1.97 1.75
CA ALA A 204 17.85 -1.76 1.39
C ALA A 204 17.30 -0.46 1.97
N ALA A 205 17.73 -0.04 3.16
CA ALA A 205 17.38 1.26 3.74
C ALA A 205 17.88 2.42 2.87
N VAL A 206 19.12 2.35 2.37
CA VAL A 206 19.69 3.34 1.45
C VAL A 206 18.88 3.41 0.15
N ARG A 207 18.44 2.26 -0.40
CA ARG A 207 17.58 2.26 -1.59
C ARG A 207 16.20 2.85 -1.30
N CYS A 208 15.61 2.50 -0.16
CA CYS A 208 14.27 2.93 0.26
C CYS A 208 14.15 4.46 0.32
N ILE A 209 15.17 5.14 0.84
CA ILE A 209 15.22 6.62 0.89
C ILE A 209 15.57 7.27 -0.45
N GLY A 210 15.71 6.49 -1.53
CA GLY A 210 15.87 6.97 -2.90
C GLY A 210 17.31 7.04 -3.41
N HIS A 211 18.31 6.55 -2.67
CA HIS A 211 19.69 6.53 -3.18
C HIS A 211 19.92 5.33 -4.11
N GLU A 212 20.70 5.57 -5.16
CA GLU A 212 21.07 4.54 -6.12
C GLU A 212 22.45 3.95 -5.84
N PHE A 213 22.53 2.63 -6.04
CA PHE A 213 23.76 1.88 -6.00
C PHE A 213 23.67 0.69 -6.94
N GLU A 214 24.83 0.11 -7.22
CA GLU A 214 24.97 -1.14 -7.95
C GLU A 214 25.49 -2.21 -6.99
N VAL A 215 24.88 -3.39 -7.01
CA VAL A 215 25.38 -4.55 -6.26
C VAL A 215 26.43 -5.24 -7.12
N LEU A 216 27.69 -5.23 -6.67
CA LEU A 216 28.81 -5.84 -7.40
C LEU A 216 28.88 -7.34 -7.14
N ASN A 217 28.71 -7.76 -5.88
CA ASN A 217 28.63 -9.17 -5.50
C ASN A 217 27.83 -9.33 -4.20
N GLU A 218 27.39 -10.56 -3.94
CA GLU A 218 26.91 -10.96 -2.61
C GLU A 218 28.11 -11.37 -1.76
N GLY A 219 28.19 -10.87 -0.53
CA GLY A 219 29.35 -10.99 0.35
C GLY A 219 30.01 -9.65 0.66
N ALA A 220 31.12 -9.70 1.38
CA ALA A 220 31.94 -8.52 1.64
C ALA A 220 32.73 -8.13 0.39
N CYS A 221 33.01 -6.84 0.22
CA CYS A 221 33.97 -6.38 -0.78
C CYS A 221 35.35 -6.98 -0.50
N GLU A 222 36.02 -7.45 -1.55
CA GLU A 222 37.42 -7.83 -1.47
C GLU A 222 38.25 -6.60 -1.09
N SER A 223 39.08 -6.72 -0.04
CA SER A 223 40.09 -5.74 0.28
C SER A 223 41.16 -5.78 -0.82
N ARG A 224 41.27 -4.70 -1.60
CA ARG A 224 42.47 -4.44 -2.41
C ARG A 224 43.56 -3.81 -1.56
#